data_AF-V9W422-F1
#
_entry.id   AF-V9W422-F1
#
_cell.length_a   1.000
_cell.length_b   1.000
_cell.length_c   1.000
_cell.angle_alpha   90.00
_cell.angle_beta   90.00
_cell.angle_gamma   90.00
#
_symmetry.space_group_name_H-M   'P 1'
#
loop_
_entity.id
_entity.type
_entity.pdbx_description
1 polymer ?
#
loop_
_entity_poly.entity_id
_entity_poly.type
_entity_poly.pdbx_seq_one_letter_code
_entity_poly.pdbx_strand_id
1 'polypeptide(L)'
;MQDLIQEYKDTRKSLLSAREQSEDKAERCIISEMISDCEFVIEWLKKGRRPGNIRGIERRAAYQREKLIDPLKLQAFAFKSTAGSASNLSDW
;
A
#
# COMPACT_ATOMS: atom_id res chain seq x y z
N MET A 1 13.45 -12.50 21.51
CA MET A 1 12.53 -12.01 20.44
C MET A 1 11.07 -12.03 20.90
N GLN A 2 10.63 -13.06 21.65
CA GLN A 2 9.34 -13.03 22.35
C GLN A 2 9.27 -11.87 23.35
N ASP A 3 10.37 -11.58 24.03
CA ASP A 3 10.48 -10.49 25.01
C ASP A 3 10.18 -9.12 24.38
N LEU A 4 10.76 -8.84 23.21
CA LEU A 4 10.54 -7.58 22.49
C LEU A 4 9.07 -7.38 22.08
N ILE A 5 8.39 -8.45 21.64
CA ILE A 5 6.95 -8.37 21.31
C ILE A 5 6.13 -8.06 22.56
N GLN A 6 6.54 -8.59 23.71
CA GLN A 6 5.85 -8.35 24.97
C GLN A 6 6.06 -6.90 25.43
N GLU A 7 7.29 -6.38 25.35
CA GLU A 7 7.61 -4.98 25.65
C GLU A 7 6.75 -4.01 24.84
N TYR A 8 6.66 -4.17 23.52
CA TYR A 8 5.82 -3.29 22.69
C TYR A 8 4.33 -3.39 23.02
N LYS A 9 3.82 -4.55 23.44
CA LYS A 9 2.42 -4.68 23.89
C LYS A 9 2.18 -3.93 25.19
N ASP A 10 3.13 -4.00 26.11
CA ASP A 10 3.05 -3.31 27.39
C ASP A 10 3.13 -1.80 27.18
N THR A 11 4.05 -1.32 26.33
CA THR A 11 4.11 0.09 25.91
C THR A 11 2.81 0.56 25.25
N ARG A 12 2.25 -0.22 24.32
CA ARG A 12 0.97 0.09 23.69
C ARG A 12 -0.16 0.22 24.72
N LYS A 13 -0.18 -0.64 25.74
CA LYS A 13 -1.18 -0.58 26.81
C LYS A 13 -1.02 0.70 27.64
N SER A 14 0.21 1.07 28.00
CA SER A 14 0.49 2.33 28.70
C SER A 14 0.08 3.55 27.88
N LEU A 15 0.34 3.55 26.57
CA LEU A 15 -0.07 4.64 25.67
C LEU A 15 -1.59 4.76 25.55
N LEU A 16 -2.33 3.64 25.54
CA LEU A 16 -3.79 3.67 25.55
C LEU A 16 -4.34 4.35 26.80
N SER A 17 -3.79 4.01 27.97
CA SER A 17 -4.15 4.67 29.23
C SER A 17 -3.79 6.16 29.23
N ALA A 18 -2.62 6.53 28.71
CA ALA A 18 -2.22 7.93 28.59
C ALA A 18 -3.15 8.73 27.65
N ARG A 19 -3.59 8.12 26.54
CA ARG A 19 -4.54 8.74 25.59
C ARG A 19 -5.91 9.00 26.21
N GLU A 20 -6.36 8.13 27.11
CA GLU A 20 -7.63 8.30 27.83
C GLU A 20 -7.57 9.43 28.86
N GLN A 21 -6.42 9.58 29.52
CA GLN A 21 -6.19 10.62 30.52
C GLN A 21 -5.90 12.00 29.91
N SER A 22 -5.45 12.06 28.66
CA SER A 22 -5.17 13.31 27.96
C SER A 22 -6.47 14.03 27.56
N GLU A 23 -6.65 15.27 28.03
CA GLU A 23 -7.75 16.15 27.64
C GLU A 23 -7.41 16.98 26.39
N ASP A 24 -6.13 17.23 26.14
CA ASP A 24 -5.68 17.98 24.97
C ASP A 24 -5.78 17.17 23.67
N LYS A 25 -6.37 17.78 22.65
CA LYS A 25 -6.58 17.15 21.35
C LYS A 25 -5.26 16.92 20.61
N ALA A 26 -4.29 17.83 20.74
CA ALA A 26 -3.01 17.68 20.05
C ALA A 26 -2.20 16.53 20.67
N GLU A 27 -2.13 16.45 22.00
CA GLU A 27 -1.56 15.32 22.71
C GLU A 27 -2.23 13.99 22.35
N ARG A 28 -3.56 13.91 22.31
CA ARG A 28 -4.28 12.69 21.90
C ARG A 28 -3.93 12.26 20.48
N CYS A 29 -3.69 13.21 19.58
CA CYS A 29 -3.25 12.94 18.21
C CYS A 29 -1.87 12.29 18.21
N ILE A 30 -0.90 12.90 18.90
CA ILE A 30 0.46 12.38 19.01
C ILE A 30 0.47 10.98 19.63
N ILE A 31 -0.26 10.78 20.73
CA ILE A 31 -0.33 9.47 21.39
C ILE A 31 -0.97 8.42 20.45
N SER A 32 -1.93 8.82 19.61
CA SER A 32 -2.54 7.91 18.63
C SER A 32 -1.56 7.50 17.52
N GLU A 33 -0.68 8.40 17.09
CA GLU A 33 0.42 8.09 16.17
C GLU A 33 1.40 7.10 16.82
N MET A 34 1.80 7.34 18.07
CA MET A 34 2.68 6.43 18.82
C MET A 34 2.09 5.02 18.99
N ILE A 35 0.77 4.92 19.21
CA ILE A 35 0.07 3.63 19.26
C ILE A 35 0.14 2.92 17.91
N SER A 36 -0.06 3.66 16.81
CA SER A 36 -0.02 3.13 15.45
C SER A 36 1.37 2.59 15.11
N ASP A 37 2.42 3.28 15.54
CA ASP A 37 3.81 2.83 15.38
C ASP A 37 4.09 1.53 16.15
N CYS A 38 3.62 1.44 17.40
CA CYS A 38 3.74 0.21 18.20
C CYS A 38 3.03 -0.97 17.52
N GLU A 39 1.82 -0.76 17.01
CA GLU A 39 1.07 -1.79 16.27
C GLU A 39 1.79 -2.23 15.00
N PHE A 40 2.37 -1.28 14.26
CA PHE A 40 3.19 -1.57 13.09
C PHE A 40 4.40 -2.44 13.45
N VAL A 41 5.14 -2.10 14.50
CA VAL A 41 6.31 -2.89 14.92
C VAL A 41 5.89 -4.30 15.38
N ILE A 42 4.81 -4.41 16.18
CA ILE A 42 4.29 -5.71 16.61
C ILE A 42 3.91 -6.58 15.41
N GLU A 43 3.23 -6.02 14.40
CA GLU A 43 2.86 -6.76 13.21
C GLU A 43 4.08 -7.20 12.40
N TRP A 44 5.09 -6.34 12.29
CA TRP A 44 6.33 -6.66 11.59
C TRP A 44 7.06 -7.80 12.28
N LEU A 45 7.28 -7.70 13.59
CA LEU A 45 7.98 -8.72 14.38
C LEU A 45 7.24 -10.06 14.37
N LYS A 46 5.90 -10.05 14.39
CA LYS A 46 5.09 -11.27 14.28
C LYS A 46 5.15 -11.93 12.91
N LYS A 47 5.09 -11.15 11.83
CA LYS A 47 5.03 -11.67 10.45
C LYS A 47 6.40 -11.89 9.82
N GLY A 48 7.46 -11.29 10.38
CA GLY A 48 8.82 -11.28 9.81
C GLY A 48 8.93 -10.49 8.50
N ARG A 49 7.90 -9.72 8.11
CA ARG A 49 7.83 -8.93 6.87
C ARG A 49 7.14 -7.59 7.13
N ARG A 50 7.47 -6.57 6.32
CA ARG A 50 6.89 -5.23 6.45
C ARG A 50 5.35 -5.29 6.42
N PRO A 51 4.66 -4.76 7.44
CA PRO A 51 3.20 -4.62 7.49
C PRO A 51 2.65 -3.82 6.31
N GLY A 52 1.40 -4.08 5.91
CA GLY A 52 0.73 -3.39 4.81
C GLY A 52 1.14 -3.84 3.39
N ASN A 53 2.23 -4.61 3.25
CA ASN A 53 2.64 -5.13 1.94
C ASN A 53 1.93 -6.46 1.64
N ILE A 54 0.72 -6.39 1.07
CA ILE A 54 -0.12 -7.57 0.76
C ILE A 54 0.45 -8.38 -0.42
N ARG A 55 1.26 -7.77 -1.29
CA ARG A 55 1.83 -8.37 -2.51
C ARG A 55 3.31 -8.02 -2.65
N GLY A 56 4.16 -9.00 -2.96
CA GLY A 56 5.58 -8.78 -3.24
C GLY A 56 5.83 -7.93 -4.49
N ILE A 57 7.03 -7.36 -4.62
CA ILE A 57 7.41 -6.50 -5.75
C ILE A 57 7.36 -7.26 -7.08
N GLU A 58 7.49 -8.59 -7.03
CA GLU A 58 7.47 -9.50 -8.18
C GLU A 58 6.15 -9.42 -8.99
N ARG A 59 5.01 -9.09 -8.34
CA ARG A 59 3.71 -8.95 -9.05
C ARG A 59 3.58 -7.68 -9.89
N ARG A 60 4.61 -6.83 -9.90
CA ARG A 60 4.72 -5.63 -10.73
C ARG A 60 5.76 -5.74 -11.85
N ALA A 61 6.18 -6.93 -12.27
CA ALA A 61 7.04 -7.03 -13.45
C ALA A 61 6.30 -6.41 -14.65
N ALA A 62 6.72 -5.21 -15.07
CA ALA A 62 6.21 -4.52 -16.25
C ALA A 62 6.28 -5.46 -17.48
N TYR A 63 7.38 -6.22 -17.57
CA TYR A 63 7.64 -7.27 -18.56
C TYR A 63 6.59 -8.40 -18.62
N GLN A 64 5.85 -8.70 -17.55
CA GLN A 64 4.79 -9.73 -17.59
C GLN A 64 3.45 -9.20 -18.11
N ARG A 65 3.23 -7.88 -18.07
CA ARG A 65 2.01 -7.23 -18.60
C ARG A 65 2.20 -6.63 -19.97
N GLU A 66 3.44 -6.35 -20.37
CA GLU A 66 3.79 -5.92 -21.70
C GLU A 66 3.51 -7.05 -22.69
N LYS A 67 2.54 -6.82 -23.57
CA LYS A 67 2.36 -7.63 -24.77
C LYS A 67 2.99 -6.85 -25.93
N LEU A 68 3.80 -7.53 -26.73
CA LEU A 68 4.27 -6.96 -27.99
C LEU A 68 3.06 -6.74 -28.90
N ILE A 69 2.74 -5.48 -29.16
CA ILE A 69 1.61 -5.06 -29.99
C ILE A 69 2.15 -4.11 -31.05
N ASP A 70 1.63 -4.23 -32.27
CA ASP A 70 1.91 -3.32 -33.37
C ASP A 70 1.58 -1.87 -32.94
N PRO A 71 2.53 -0.92 -33.04
CA PRO A 71 2.32 0.49 -32.71
C PRO A 71 1.05 1.09 -33.32
N LEU A 72 0.67 0.68 -34.54
CA LEU A 72 -0.53 1.19 -35.21
C LEU A 72 -1.82 0.75 -34.50
N LYS A 73 -1.86 -0.50 -34.01
CA LYS A 73 -3.00 -1.03 -33.24
C LYS A 73 -3.13 -0.32 -31.89
N LEU A 74 -2.00 -0.03 -31.24
CA LEU A 74 -2.00 0.70 -29.98
C LEU A 74 -2.44 2.16 -30.17
N GLN A 75 -1.98 2.82 -31.24
CA GLN A 75 -2.37 4.18 -31.58
C GLN A 75 -3.87 4.27 -31.88
N ALA A 76 -4.43 3.35 -32.66
CA ALA A 76 -5.87 3.29 -32.94
C ALA A 76 -6.72 3.07 -31.67
N PHE A 77 -6.25 2.23 -30.75
CA PHE A 77 -6.93 2.01 -29.46
C PHE A 77 -6.87 3.25 -28.54
N ALA A 78 -5.73 3.92 -28.47
CA ALA A 78 -5.50 5.07 -27.60
C ALA A 78 -6.24 6.32 -28.11
N PHE A 79 -6.22 6.54 -29.42
CA PHE A 79 -6.95 7.63 -30.07
C PHE A 79 -8.33 7.12 -30.53
N LYS A 80 -9.26 6.94 -29.59
CA LYS A 80 -10.68 6.74 -29.94
C LYS A 80 -11.27 8.05 -30.49
N SER A 81 -10.91 8.42 -31.73
CA SER A 81 -11.55 9.55 -32.41
C SER A 81 -12.90 9.10 -32.96
N THR A 82 -13.97 9.79 -32.55
CA THR A 82 -15.35 9.56 -33.01
C THR A 82 -15.58 9.91 -34.50
N ALA A 83 -14.53 10.28 -35.24
CA ALA A 83 -14.61 10.63 -36.65
C ALA A 83 -13.74 9.67 -37.47
N GLY A 84 -14.36 8.98 -38.42
CA GLY A 84 -13.76 7.90 -39.21
C GLY A 84 -12.59 8.37 -40.08
N SER A 85 -11.37 8.23 -39.56
CA SER A 85 -10.13 8.28 -40.33
C SER A 85 -9.85 6.93 -41.00
N ALA A 86 -9.20 6.94 -42.17
CA ALA A 86 -8.96 5.78 -43.04
C ALA A 86 -8.06 4.66 -42.43
N SER A 87 -7.62 4.82 -41.20
CA SER A 87 -6.82 3.83 -40.46
C SER A 87 -7.68 2.86 -39.65
N ASN A 88 -8.90 2.56 -40.10
CA ASN A 88 -9.64 1.41 -39.59
C ASN A 88 -8.93 0.17 -40.13
N LEU A 89 -8.13 -0.49 -39.29
CA LEU A 89 -7.55 -1.79 -39.59
C LEU A 89 -8.66 -2.73 -40.04
N SER A 90 -8.78 -2.95 -41.35
CA SER A 90 -9.56 -4.04 -41.90
C SER A 90 -8.75 -5.30 -41.68
N ASP A 91 -9.14 -6.10 -40.70
CA ASP A 91 -8.59 -7.45 -40.52
C ASP A 91 -8.85 -8.26 -41.80
N TRP A 92 -7.79 -8.81 -42.39
CA TRP A 92 -7.84 -10.04 -43.16
C TRP A 92 -7.36 -11.17 -42.24
#